data_AF-B0S498-F1
#
_entry.id   AF-B0S498-F1
#
_cell.length_a   1.000
_cell.length_b   1.000
_cell.length_c   1.000
_cell.angle_alpha   90.00
_cell.angle_beta   90.00
_cell.angle_gamma   90.00
#
_symmetry.space_group_name_H-M   'P 1'
#
loop_
_entity.id
_entity.type
_entity.pdbx_description
1 polymer ?
#
loop_
_entity_poly.entity_id
_entity_poly.type
_entity_poly.pdbx_seq_one_letter_code
_entity_poly.pdbx_strand_id
1 'polypeptide(L)'
;MANLSDAFGKVTIRKEGKEMSLELLKKIFEQINTFYYGNLNISEDELEFDKPLDFSTTGRWSLCSTLKDYFDYGFDDFTKKELQNISGLIFDFDYTDYEPGCVLFEEGNITIRAIYEDDKLKTEFIYEESYPIGISAENLENYFIYDDAFDTFTEYGVKNFKKFLKEDLEYQDNEIFKKAYNKLLEMSCEELLKFFKDNEIRFCDNGEDISFVVENILDSVVVES
;
A
#
# COMPACT_ATOMS: atom_id res chain seq x y z
N MET A 1 16.60 -11.34 12.13
CA MET A 1 16.43 -10.62 10.86
C MET A 1 15.82 -9.29 11.21
N ALA A 2 16.16 -8.21 10.51
CA ALA A 2 15.41 -6.97 10.67
C ALA A 2 14.10 -7.16 9.91
N ASN A 3 12.98 -6.89 10.57
CA ASN A 3 11.70 -6.96 9.90
C ASN A 3 11.52 -5.69 9.07
N LEU A 4 10.89 -5.84 7.92
CA LEU A 4 10.55 -4.76 7.03
C LEU A 4 9.05 -4.53 7.13
N SER A 5 8.66 -3.29 7.31
CA SER A 5 7.27 -2.86 7.31
C SER A 5 7.00 -2.07 6.04
N ASP A 6 5.86 -2.34 5.43
CA ASP A 6 5.32 -1.55 4.33
C ASP A 6 4.18 -0.68 4.87
N ALA A 7 4.30 0.63 4.67
CA ALA A 7 3.25 1.57 5.01
C ALA A 7 2.81 2.36 3.79
N PHE A 8 1.51 2.62 3.71
CA PHE A 8 0.90 3.38 2.63
C PHE A 8 -0.26 4.22 3.15
N GLY A 9 -0.64 5.24 2.39
CA GLY A 9 -1.77 6.07 2.74
C GLY A 9 -1.65 7.47 2.15
N LYS A 10 -2.14 8.46 2.89
CA LYS A 10 -2.10 9.87 2.50
C LYS A 10 -1.18 10.66 3.40
N VAL A 11 -0.42 11.58 2.82
CA VAL A 11 0.36 12.57 3.55
C VAL A 11 -0.01 13.96 3.09
N THR A 12 -0.27 14.86 4.05
CA THR A 12 -0.49 16.28 3.79
C THR A 12 0.71 17.07 4.32
N ILE A 13 1.38 17.78 3.43
CA ILE A 13 2.57 18.57 3.75
C ILE A 13 2.18 20.03 3.94
N ARG A 14 2.42 20.58 5.13
CA ARG A 14 2.06 21.96 5.52
C ARG A 14 3.31 22.73 5.93
N LYS A 15 3.21 24.06 5.99
CA LYS A 15 4.32 24.93 6.41
C LYS A 15 3.87 26.02 7.37
N GLU A 16 4.61 26.20 8.46
CA GLU A 16 4.46 27.34 9.38
C GLU A 16 5.27 28.53 8.88
N GLY A 17 4.91 29.09 7.73
CA GLY A 17 5.57 30.27 7.18
C GLY A 17 5.56 30.36 5.67
N LYS A 18 6.17 31.41 5.14
CA LYS A 18 6.21 31.69 3.69
C LYS A 18 7.56 31.36 3.04
N GLU A 19 8.59 31.07 3.82
CA GLU A 19 9.97 30.89 3.34
C GLU A 19 10.22 29.52 2.72
N MET A 20 9.37 28.52 3.03
CA MET A 20 9.46 27.18 2.45
C MET A 20 8.85 27.16 1.04
N SER A 21 9.69 26.87 0.04
CA SER A 21 9.30 26.80 -1.37
C SER A 21 9.08 25.36 -1.84
N LEU A 22 8.42 25.20 -2.99
CA LEU A 22 8.20 23.89 -3.57
C LEU A 22 9.50 23.28 -4.10
N GLU A 23 10.42 24.10 -4.62
CA GLU A 23 11.73 23.64 -5.09
C GLU A 23 12.57 23.09 -3.94
N LEU A 24 12.52 23.74 -2.76
CA LEU A 24 13.19 23.23 -1.58
C LEU A 24 12.54 21.93 -1.10
N LEU A 25 11.21 21.80 -1.19
CA LEU A 25 10.51 20.55 -0.87
C LEU A 25 10.96 19.41 -1.79
N LYS A 26 11.06 19.65 -3.10
CA LYS A 26 11.55 18.65 -4.05
C LYS A 26 12.97 18.18 -3.71
N LYS A 27 13.87 19.12 -3.39
CA LYS A 27 15.23 18.80 -2.94
C LYS A 27 15.26 17.95 -1.66
N ILE A 28 14.32 18.16 -0.74
CA ILE A 28 14.17 17.31 0.46
C ILE A 28 13.81 15.88 0.06
N PHE A 29 12.83 15.70 -0.83
CA PHE A 29 12.37 14.39 -1.28
C PHE A 29 13.43 13.62 -2.09
N GLU A 30 14.22 14.30 -2.92
CA GLU A 30 15.38 13.72 -3.59
C GLU A 30 16.35 13.08 -2.58
N GLN A 31 16.50 13.70 -1.41
CA GLN A 31 17.42 13.22 -0.39
C GLN A 31 16.82 12.13 0.48
N ILE A 32 15.56 12.27 0.89
CA ILE A 32 14.91 11.29 1.76
C ILE A 32 14.62 9.97 1.03
N ASN A 33 14.40 9.99 -0.29
CA ASN A 33 14.28 8.77 -1.10
C ASN A 33 15.55 7.89 -1.08
N THR A 34 16.66 8.39 -0.53
CA THR A 34 17.90 7.61 -0.36
C THR A 34 18.11 7.10 1.07
N PHE A 35 17.15 7.33 1.97
CA PHE A 35 17.33 7.12 3.39
C PHE A 35 17.34 5.64 3.78
N TYR A 36 18.38 5.25 4.54
CA TYR A 36 18.69 3.86 4.85
C TYR A 36 17.62 3.13 5.69
N TYR A 37 16.78 3.87 6.42
CA TYR A 37 15.78 3.29 7.33
C TYR A 37 14.36 3.24 6.75
N GLY A 38 14.11 3.92 5.65
CA GLY A 38 12.85 3.81 4.91
C GLY A 38 12.75 4.85 3.79
N ASN A 39 12.13 4.48 2.68
CA ASN A 39 11.99 5.34 1.50
C ASN A 39 10.57 5.90 1.44
N LEU A 40 10.37 7.21 1.64
CA LEU A 40 9.06 7.84 1.46
C LEU A 40 8.80 8.17 -0.01
N ASN A 41 8.17 7.25 -0.72
CA ASN A 41 7.86 7.43 -2.15
C ASN A 41 6.60 8.28 -2.31
N ILE A 42 6.78 9.47 -2.89
CA ILE A 42 5.73 10.33 -3.41
C ILE A 42 6.14 10.72 -4.84
N SER A 43 5.19 10.79 -5.77
CA SER A 43 5.47 11.28 -7.11
C SER A 43 5.94 12.74 -7.06
N GLU A 44 7.17 13.02 -7.51
CA GLU A 44 7.77 14.37 -7.46
C GLU A 44 6.98 15.42 -8.26
N ASP A 45 6.26 14.97 -9.28
CA ASP A 45 5.39 15.82 -10.11
C ASP A 45 4.07 16.16 -9.40
N GLU A 46 3.72 15.44 -8.34
CA GLU A 46 2.50 15.62 -7.56
C GLU A 46 2.76 16.36 -6.24
N LEU A 47 4.02 16.63 -5.88
CA LEU A 47 4.36 17.36 -4.65
C LEU A 47 3.68 18.73 -4.64
N GLU A 48 2.84 18.95 -3.64
CA GLU A 48 2.13 20.20 -3.39
C GLU A 48 1.89 20.38 -1.88
N PHE A 49 1.87 21.63 -1.43
CA PHE A 49 1.48 21.94 -0.05
C PHE A 49 -0.03 21.85 0.13
N ASP A 50 -0.45 21.54 1.36
CA ASP A 50 -1.85 21.61 1.80
C ASP A 50 -2.81 20.74 0.99
N LYS A 51 -2.28 19.69 0.32
CA LYS A 51 -3.06 18.66 -0.37
C LYS A 51 -2.68 17.27 0.15
N PRO A 52 -3.66 16.35 0.27
CA PRO A 52 -3.38 14.95 0.53
C PRO A 52 -2.70 14.32 -0.70
N LEU A 53 -1.51 13.77 -0.51
CA LEU A 53 -0.72 13.07 -1.51
C LEU A 53 -0.66 11.59 -1.16
N ASP A 54 -0.74 10.71 -2.16
CA ASP A 54 -0.47 9.29 -1.95
C ASP A 54 1.00 9.10 -1.59
N PHE A 55 1.26 8.26 -0.59
CA PHE A 55 2.61 7.80 -0.28
C PHE A 55 2.64 6.29 -0.11
N SER A 56 3.82 5.74 -0.37
CA SER A 56 4.20 4.41 0.09
C SER A 56 5.61 4.45 0.64
N THR A 57 5.90 3.61 1.63
CA THR A 57 7.25 3.46 2.16
C THR A 57 7.49 2.03 2.60
N THR A 58 8.71 1.58 2.37
CA THR A 58 9.22 0.33 2.94
C THR A 58 10.32 0.72 3.90
N GLY A 59 10.15 0.38 5.18
CA GLY A 59 11.04 0.78 6.26
C GLY A 59 11.52 -0.39 7.09
N ARG A 60 12.61 -0.17 7.82
CA ARG A 60 13.03 -1.10 8.87
C ARG A 60 12.21 -0.76 10.11
N TRP A 61 11.31 -1.66 10.50
CA TRP A 61 10.26 -1.45 11.53
C TRP A 61 9.07 -0.60 11.05
N SER A 62 8.08 -0.44 11.93
CA SER A 62 6.89 0.41 11.73
C SER A 62 7.20 1.81 11.18
N LEU A 63 6.25 2.41 10.47
CA LEU A 63 6.28 3.79 10.00
C LEU A 63 6.62 4.77 11.12
N CYS A 64 5.94 4.68 12.27
CA CYS A 64 6.22 5.55 13.43
C CYS A 64 7.72 5.52 13.82
N SER A 65 8.29 4.32 13.92
CA SER A 65 9.71 4.15 14.23
C SER A 65 10.63 4.75 13.16
N THR A 66 10.26 4.62 11.88
CA THR A 66 10.99 5.24 10.76
C THR A 66 10.94 6.76 10.82
N LEU A 67 9.79 7.32 11.21
CA LEU A 67 9.57 8.76 11.27
C LEU A 67 10.26 9.44 12.46
N LYS A 68 10.65 8.71 13.52
CA LYS A 68 11.31 9.28 14.73
C LYS A 68 12.55 10.12 14.44
N ASP A 69 13.33 9.69 13.47
CA ASP A 69 14.61 10.33 13.12
C ASP A 69 14.60 10.87 11.68
N TYR A 70 13.40 11.15 11.13
CA TYR A 70 13.20 11.47 9.72
C TYR A 70 13.99 12.68 9.23
N PHE A 71 14.08 13.73 10.05
CA PHE A 71 14.85 14.95 9.76
C PHE A 71 16.24 14.98 10.39
N ASP A 72 16.58 13.98 11.20
CA ASP A 72 17.78 13.99 12.04
C ASP A 72 19.06 13.67 11.23
N TYR A 73 18.88 13.10 10.04
CA TYR A 73 19.96 12.60 9.19
C TYR A 73 19.73 12.95 7.72
N GLY A 74 20.80 12.99 6.93
CA GLY A 74 20.73 13.14 5.47
C GLY A 74 20.71 14.58 4.96
N PHE A 75 20.73 15.59 5.83
CA PHE A 75 20.65 17.01 5.42
C PHE A 75 21.99 17.75 5.40
N ASP A 76 23.11 17.04 5.36
CA ASP A 76 24.46 17.63 5.43
C ASP A 76 24.80 18.54 4.23
N ASP A 77 24.17 18.31 3.07
CA ASP A 77 24.36 19.09 1.84
C ASP A 77 23.50 20.37 1.77
N PHE A 78 22.68 20.62 2.79
CA PHE A 78 21.84 21.82 2.87
C PHE A 78 22.59 22.94 3.59
N THR A 79 22.48 24.15 3.06
CA THR A 79 22.99 25.34 3.71
C THR A 79 22.20 25.64 4.99
N LYS A 80 22.82 26.31 5.95
CA LYS A 80 22.15 26.79 7.18
C LYS A 80 20.83 27.53 6.89
N LYS A 81 20.80 28.36 5.85
CA LYS A 81 19.59 29.11 5.47
C LYS A 81 18.49 28.16 4.98
N GLU A 82 18.84 27.14 4.20
CA GLU A 82 17.86 26.14 3.76
C GLU A 82 17.33 25.36 4.96
N LEU A 83 18.19 24.88 5.87
CA LEU A 83 17.75 24.19 7.09
C LEU A 83 16.79 25.04 7.93
N GLN A 84 17.08 26.34 8.08
CA GLN A 84 16.18 27.28 8.75
C GLN A 84 14.84 27.44 8.03
N ASN A 85 14.82 27.40 6.70
CA ASN A 85 13.60 27.47 5.90
C ASN A 85 12.78 26.17 5.92
N ILE A 86 13.44 25.02 6.13
CA ILE A 86 12.79 23.71 6.31
C ILE A 86 12.11 23.63 7.68
N SER A 87 12.67 24.30 8.69
CA SER A 87 12.05 24.37 10.01
C SER A 87 10.61 24.88 9.93
N GLY A 88 9.69 24.18 10.59
CA GLY A 88 8.25 24.48 10.53
C GLY A 88 7.51 23.77 9.38
N LEU A 89 8.20 22.95 8.59
CA LEU A 89 7.57 21.99 7.68
C LEU A 89 6.90 20.89 8.52
N ILE A 90 5.63 20.61 8.23
CA ILE A 90 4.79 19.65 8.96
C ILE A 90 4.32 18.59 7.98
N PHE A 91 4.41 17.32 8.38
CA PHE A 91 3.88 16.20 7.64
C PHE A 91 2.77 15.57 8.47
N ASP A 92 1.59 15.44 7.88
CA ASP A 92 0.42 14.84 8.49
C ASP A 92 0.09 13.55 7.72
N PHE A 93 0.36 12.41 8.34
CA PHE A 93 0.19 11.09 7.75
C PHE A 93 -1.09 10.46 8.25
N ASP A 94 -1.93 10.01 7.33
CA ASP A 94 -3.00 9.04 7.53
C ASP A 94 -2.56 7.75 6.85
N TYR A 95 -2.31 6.70 7.62
CA TYR A 95 -1.53 5.55 7.16
C TYR A 95 -2.15 4.21 7.53
N THR A 96 -1.83 3.21 6.72
CA THR A 96 -1.85 1.79 7.08
C THR A 96 -0.41 1.29 7.10
N ASP A 97 -0.04 0.51 8.10
CA ASP A 97 1.30 -0.07 8.25
C ASP A 97 1.20 -1.58 8.48
N TYR A 98 2.05 -2.33 7.80
CA TYR A 98 2.00 -3.78 7.76
C TYR A 98 3.41 -4.39 7.76
N GLU A 99 3.71 -5.21 8.79
CA GLU A 99 4.99 -5.91 8.94
C GLU A 99 4.78 -7.43 8.88
N PRO A 100 5.04 -8.08 7.72
CA PRO A 100 4.95 -9.52 7.61
C PRO A 100 6.01 -10.18 8.50
N GLY A 101 5.54 -11.05 9.41
CA GLY A 101 6.40 -11.82 10.32
C GLY A 101 6.54 -11.25 11.75
N CYS A 102 5.96 -10.08 12.05
CA CYS A 102 5.96 -9.52 13.41
C CYS A 102 4.61 -9.00 13.91
N VAL A 103 3.53 -9.35 13.19
CA VAL A 103 2.14 -9.17 13.62
C VAL A 103 1.81 -7.69 13.85
N LEU A 104 2.44 -6.78 13.10
CA LEU A 104 2.02 -5.39 13.00
C LEU A 104 1.07 -5.28 11.82
N PHE A 105 -0.16 -4.89 12.11
CA PHE A 105 -1.12 -4.45 11.11
C PHE A 105 -1.96 -3.38 11.79
N GLU A 106 -1.81 -2.13 11.39
CA GLU A 106 -2.50 -1.01 12.04
C GLU A 106 -2.81 0.09 11.04
N GLU A 107 -3.84 0.87 11.36
CA GLU A 107 -4.08 2.18 10.77
C GLU A 107 -3.79 3.25 11.81
N GLY A 108 -3.39 4.43 11.38
CA GLY A 108 -3.02 5.47 12.32
C GLY A 108 -2.86 6.83 11.69
N ASN A 109 -2.70 7.81 12.57
CA ASN A 109 -2.50 9.20 12.22
C ASN A 109 -1.22 9.68 12.93
N ILE A 110 -0.23 10.15 12.19
CA ILE A 110 1.03 10.67 12.72
C ILE A 110 1.26 12.07 12.17
N THR A 111 1.53 13.02 13.06
CA THR A 111 1.97 14.35 12.65
C THR A 111 3.38 14.61 13.17
N ILE A 112 4.32 14.86 12.27
CA ILE A 112 5.68 15.27 12.59
C ILE A 112 5.98 16.68 12.08
N ARG A 113 6.96 17.33 12.70
CA ARG A 113 7.47 18.65 12.32
C ARG A 113 8.98 18.64 12.25
N ALA A 114 9.52 19.32 11.25
CA ALA A 114 10.94 19.63 11.19
C ALA A 114 11.25 20.83 12.10
N ILE A 115 12.21 20.69 13.01
CA ILE A 115 12.72 21.78 13.85
C ILE A 115 14.20 21.98 13.59
N TYR A 116 14.62 23.23 13.40
CA TYR A 116 16.03 23.58 13.35
C TYR A 116 16.55 24.00 14.73
N GLU A 117 17.44 23.20 15.32
CA GLU A 117 18.08 23.43 16.63
C GLU A 117 19.53 22.92 16.60
N ASP A 118 20.44 23.58 17.33
CA ASP A 118 21.86 23.18 17.42
C ASP A 118 22.56 23.02 16.06
N ASP A 119 22.23 23.92 15.13
CA ASP A 119 22.70 23.90 13.74
C ASP A 119 22.30 22.65 12.92
N LYS A 120 21.28 21.89 13.35
CA LYS A 120 20.76 20.71 12.66
C LYS A 120 19.24 20.70 12.59
N LEU A 121 18.70 19.91 11.67
CA LEU A 121 17.28 19.56 11.71
C LEU A 121 17.06 18.37 12.67
N LYS A 122 15.90 18.37 13.32
CA LYS A 122 15.40 17.31 14.19
C LYS A 122 13.93 17.08 13.89
N THR A 123 13.46 15.88 14.17
CA THR A 123 12.04 15.55 14.09
C THR A 123 11.36 15.79 15.42
N GLU A 124 10.27 16.54 15.40
CA GLU A 124 9.33 16.67 16.52
C GLU A 124 8.05 15.91 16.21
N PHE A 125 7.63 15.02 17.11
CA PHE A 125 6.31 14.39 17.06
C PHE A 125 5.29 15.32 17.71
N ILE A 126 4.30 15.75 16.93
CA ILE A 126 3.18 16.57 17.40
C ILE A 126 2.03 15.67 17.85
N TYR A 127 1.75 14.63 17.07
CA TYR A 127 0.62 13.74 17.27
C TYR A 127 0.95 12.33 16.80
N GLU A 128 0.44 11.34 17.53
CA GLU A 128 0.51 9.93 17.17
C GLU A 128 -0.72 9.23 17.74
N GLU A 129 -1.44 8.54 16.88
CA GLU A 129 -2.51 7.63 17.25
C GLU A 129 -2.48 6.44 16.31
N SER A 130 -2.57 5.23 16.86
CA SER A 130 -2.64 4.00 16.08
C SER A 130 -3.74 3.08 16.58
N TYR A 131 -4.30 2.34 15.64
CA TYR A 131 -5.42 1.43 15.83
C TYR A 131 -5.04 0.08 15.24
N PRO A 132 -4.85 -0.96 16.08
CA PRO A 132 -4.47 -2.27 15.58
C PRO A 132 -5.62 -2.89 14.77
N ILE A 133 -5.28 -3.41 13.60
CA ILE A 133 -6.14 -4.18 12.72
C ILE A 133 -5.90 -5.67 12.99
N GLY A 134 -6.98 -6.41 13.19
CA GLY A 134 -6.87 -7.86 13.37
C GLY A 134 -6.34 -8.52 12.11
N ILE A 135 -5.28 -9.34 12.22
CA ILE A 135 -4.75 -10.08 11.06
C ILE A 135 -5.73 -11.20 10.71
N SER A 136 -6.46 -11.00 9.61
CA SER A 136 -7.39 -11.95 9.02
C SER A 136 -7.35 -11.77 7.50
N ALA A 137 -7.67 -12.82 6.74
CA ALA A 137 -7.71 -12.74 5.27
C ALA A 137 -8.63 -11.62 4.76
N GLU A 138 -9.80 -11.44 5.38
CA GLU A 138 -10.72 -10.34 5.06
C GLU A 138 -10.06 -8.96 5.22
N ASN A 139 -9.38 -8.73 6.35
CA ASN A 139 -8.70 -7.45 6.56
C ASN A 139 -7.49 -7.29 5.63
N LEU A 140 -6.69 -8.34 5.40
CA LEU A 140 -5.55 -8.26 4.49
C LEU A 140 -6.00 -7.92 3.07
N GLU A 141 -7.06 -8.57 2.56
CA GLU A 141 -7.64 -8.26 1.25
C GLU A 141 -8.27 -6.85 1.21
N ASN A 142 -8.98 -6.41 2.27
CA ASN A 142 -9.55 -5.05 2.34
C ASN A 142 -8.50 -3.94 2.23
N TYR A 143 -7.26 -4.23 2.61
CA TYR A 143 -6.12 -3.31 2.54
C TYR A 143 -5.14 -3.68 1.40
N PHE A 144 -5.58 -4.49 0.43
CA PHE A 144 -4.81 -4.85 -0.77
C PHE A 144 -3.50 -5.62 -0.50
N ILE A 145 -3.37 -6.27 0.66
CA ILE A 145 -2.23 -7.11 1.06
C ILE A 145 -2.56 -8.57 0.67
N TYR A 146 -2.66 -8.83 -0.63
CA TYR A 146 -3.14 -10.11 -1.14
C TYR A 146 -2.16 -11.26 -0.95
N ASP A 147 -0.86 -10.98 -1.07
CA ASP A 147 0.19 -11.98 -0.89
C ASP A 147 0.02 -12.64 0.47
N ASP A 148 0.05 -11.86 1.56
CA ASP A 148 -0.01 -12.40 2.91
C ASP A 148 -1.40 -12.80 3.42
N ALA A 149 -2.45 -12.60 2.61
CA ALA A 149 -3.76 -13.20 2.86
C ALA A 149 -3.77 -14.74 2.71
N PHE A 150 -2.60 -15.36 2.45
CA PHE A 150 -2.31 -16.77 2.14
C PHE A 150 -3.29 -17.84 2.69
N ASP A 151 -3.60 -18.77 1.78
CA ASP A 151 -3.97 -20.20 1.94
C ASP A 151 -5.43 -20.66 1.90
N THR A 152 -6.40 -19.77 1.75
CA THR A 152 -7.74 -20.23 1.35
C THR A 152 -8.33 -19.22 0.40
N PHE A 153 -8.86 -19.68 -0.73
CA PHE A 153 -10.03 -19.00 -1.26
C PHE A 153 -11.00 -18.95 -0.07
N THR A 154 -11.15 -17.76 0.50
CA THR A 154 -12.14 -17.53 1.54
C THR A 154 -13.47 -17.30 0.83
N GLU A 155 -14.58 -17.38 1.56
CA GLU A 155 -15.86 -16.95 0.99
C GLU A 155 -15.79 -15.49 0.47
N TYR A 156 -14.93 -14.68 1.09
CA TYR A 156 -14.67 -13.30 0.69
C TYR A 156 -13.87 -13.23 -0.62
N GLY A 157 -12.75 -13.95 -0.75
CA GLY A 157 -11.99 -14.04 -2.01
C GLY A 157 -12.82 -14.56 -3.18
N VAL A 158 -13.72 -15.52 -2.95
CA VAL A 158 -14.67 -15.97 -3.98
C VAL A 158 -15.68 -14.89 -4.38
N LYS A 159 -16.15 -14.07 -3.44
CA LYS A 159 -17.05 -12.95 -3.74
C LYS A 159 -16.35 -11.90 -4.61
N ASN A 160 -15.08 -11.58 -4.31
CA ASN A 160 -14.27 -10.68 -5.13
C ASN A 160 -13.99 -11.23 -6.53
N PHE A 161 -13.58 -12.50 -6.62
CA PHE A 161 -13.43 -13.20 -7.90
C PHE A 161 -14.69 -13.13 -8.76
N LYS A 162 -15.87 -13.39 -8.16
CA LYS A 162 -17.15 -13.26 -8.87
C LYS A 162 -17.49 -11.82 -9.27
N LYS A 163 -17.09 -10.82 -8.48
CA LYS A 163 -17.27 -9.42 -8.83
C LYS A 163 -16.47 -9.08 -10.08
N PHE A 164 -15.19 -9.45 -10.10
CA PHE A 164 -14.32 -9.24 -11.25
C PHE A 164 -14.85 -9.96 -12.49
N LEU A 165 -15.25 -11.24 -12.38
CA LEU A 165 -15.81 -11.99 -13.52
C LEU A 165 -17.02 -11.29 -14.15
N LYS A 166 -17.87 -10.62 -13.36
CA LYS A 166 -18.99 -9.85 -13.89
C LYS A 166 -18.54 -8.63 -14.68
N GLU A 167 -17.56 -7.90 -14.14
CA GLU A 167 -17.00 -6.72 -14.79
C GLU A 167 -16.32 -7.09 -16.11
N ASP A 168 -15.51 -8.15 -16.13
CA ASP A 168 -14.79 -8.59 -17.34
C ASP A 168 -15.73 -9.24 -18.38
N LEU A 169 -16.82 -9.89 -17.95
CA LEU A 169 -17.85 -10.43 -18.85
C LEU A 169 -18.50 -9.35 -19.74
N GLU A 170 -18.60 -8.10 -19.26
CA GLU A 170 -19.16 -6.99 -20.04
C GLU A 170 -18.30 -6.63 -21.26
N TYR A 171 -17.00 -6.95 -21.21
CA TYR A 171 -16.02 -6.63 -22.25
C TYR A 171 -15.57 -7.85 -23.07
N GLN A 172 -16.01 -9.05 -22.69
CA GLN A 172 -15.62 -10.27 -23.37
C GLN A 172 -16.45 -10.49 -24.64
N ASP A 173 -15.82 -10.55 -25.82
CA ASP A 173 -16.51 -10.77 -27.10
C ASP A 173 -16.56 -12.25 -27.51
N ASN A 174 -15.75 -13.11 -26.90
CA ASN A 174 -15.68 -14.52 -27.25
C ASN A 174 -16.80 -15.33 -26.55
N GLU A 175 -17.72 -15.88 -27.34
CA GLU A 175 -18.88 -16.66 -26.84
C GLU A 175 -18.49 -17.90 -26.01
N ILE A 176 -17.32 -18.50 -26.27
CA ILE A 176 -16.83 -19.64 -25.48
C ILE A 176 -16.43 -19.17 -24.08
N PHE A 177 -15.71 -18.04 -24.00
CA PHE A 177 -15.32 -17.43 -22.73
C PHE A 177 -16.53 -16.92 -21.95
N LYS A 178 -17.49 -16.26 -22.60
CA LYS A 178 -18.75 -15.84 -21.95
C LYS A 178 -19.47 -17.01 -21.29
N LYS A 179 -19.53 -18.18 -21.93
CA LYS A 179 -20.15 -19.38 -21.34
C LYS A 179 -19.37 -19.89 -20.12
N ALA A 180 -18.04 -19.93 -20.19
CA ALA A 180 -17.21 -20.34 -19.06
C ALA A 180 -17.35 -19.37 -17.87
N TYR A 181 -17.38 -18.07 -18.12
CA TYR A 181 -17.59 -17.03 -17.11
C TYR A 181 -18.95 -17.17 -16.43
N ASN A 182 -20.02 -17.36 -17.21
CA ASN A 182 -21.35 -17.58 -16.65
C ASN A 182 -21.40 -18.85 -15.78
N LYS A 183 -20.74 -19.95 -16.20
CA LYS A 183 -20.63 -21.18 -15.40
C LYS A 183 -19.94 -20.91 -14.05
N LEU A 184 -18.83 -20.18 -14.04
CA LEU A 184 -18.15 -19.76 -12.82
C LEU A 184 -19.03 -18.89 -11.91
N LEU A 185 -19.80 -17.97 -12.49
CA LEU A 185 -20.69 -17.09 -11.74
C LEU A 185 -21.87 -17.84 -11.09
N GLU A 186 -22.36 -18.90 -11.75
CA GLU A 186 -23.44 -19.77 -11.28
C GLU A 186 -23.01 -20.71 -10.14
N MET A 187 -21.75 -21.15 -10.10
CA MET A 187 -21.22 -22.01 -9.03
C MET A 187 -21.34 -21.33 -7.66
N SER A 188 -21.83 -22.02 -6.63
CA SER A 188 -21.82 -21.53 -5.25
C SER A 188 -20.40 -21.25 -4.75
N CYS A 189 -20.28 -20.51 -3.63
CA CYS A 189 -18.96 -20.27 -3.05
C CYS A 189 -18.26 -21.58 -2.72
N GLU A 190 -18.94 -22.54 -2.07
CA GLU A 190 -18.39 -23.85 -1.74
C GLU A 190 -17.89 -24.63 -2.97
N GLU A 191 -18.63 -24.56 -4.09
CA GLU A 191 -18.23 -25.21 -5.34
C GLU A 191 -16.97 -24.58 -5.95
N LEU A 192 -16.86 -23.25 -5.92
CA LEU A 192 -15.65 -22.55 -6.40
C LEU A 192 -14.45 -22.83 -5.50
N LEU A 193 -14.64 -22.81 -4.18
CA LEU A 193 -13.60 -23.17 -3.21
C LEU A 193 -13.04 -24.56 -3.47
N LYS A 194 -13.95 -25.52 -3.70
CA LYS A 194 -13.57 -26.88 -4.02
C LYS A 194 -12.86 -26.95 -5.37
N PHE A 195 -13.39 -26.28 -6.39
CA PHE A 195 -12.77 -26.24 -7.72
C PHE A 195 -11.34 -25.71 -7.67
N PHE A 196 -11.11 -24.60 -6.97
CA PHE A 196 -9.77 -24.03 -6.85
C PHE A 196 -8.81 -24.97 -6.12
N LYS A 197 -9.29 -25.60 -5.05
CA LYS A 197 -8.52 -26.61 -4.32
C LYS A 197 -8.17 -27.82 -5.18
N ASP A 198 -9.13 -28.34 -5.93
CA ASP A 198 -8.97 -29.54 -6.76
C ASP A 198 -8.02 -29.31 -7.95
N ASN A 199 -7.87 -28.07 -8.40
CA ASN A 199 -6.96 -27.67 -9.49
C ASN A 199 -5.66 -27.03 -9.00
N GLU A 200 -5.37 -27.11 -7.69
CA GLU A 200 -4.20 -26.47 -7.05
C GLU A 200 -4.04 -24.97 -7.40
N ILE A 201 -5.16 -24.29 -7.67
CA ILE A 201 -5.18 -22.86 -7.93
C ILE A 201 -4.96 -22.18 -6.59
N ARG A 202 -3.92 -21.34 -6.50
CA ARG A 202 -3.52 -20.70 -5.26
C ARG A 202 -3.93 -19.23 -5.18
N PHE A 203 -4.07 -18.56 -6.32
CA PHE A 203 -4.39 -17.13 -6.43
C PHE A 203 -5.21 -16.83 -7.67
N CYS A 204 -6.05 -15.79 -7.57
CA CYS A 204 -6.74 -15.14 -8.69
C CYS A 204 -6.85 -13.65 -8.38
N ASP A 205 -5.75 -12.92 -8.57
CA ASP A 205 -5.67 -11.49 -8.23
C ASP A 205 -5.73 -10.57 -9.46
N ASN A 206 -5.59 -11.14 -10.66
CA ASN A 206 -5.51 -10.39 -11.90
C ASN A 206 -6.19 -11.11 -13.10
N GLY A 207 -6.20 -10.43 -14.25
CA GLY A 207 -6.80 -10.97 -15.48
C GLY A 207 -6.05 -12.17 -16.09
N GLU A 208 -4.75 -12.32 -15.83
CA GLU A 208 -3.97 -13.49 -16.27
C GLU A 208 -4.37 -14.75 -15.50
N ASP A 209 -4.57 -14.64 -14.19
CA ASP A 209 -5.04 -15.76 -13.36
C ASP A 209 -6.44 -16.23 -13.77
N ILE A 210 -7.33 -15.30 -14.12
CA ILE A 210 -8.68 -15.62 -14.57
C ILE A 210 -8.65 -16.35 -15.90
N SER A 211 -7.75 -15.95 -16.80
CA SER A 211 -7.54 -16.66 -18.05
C SER A 211 -7.13 -18.11 -17.78
N PHE A 212 -6.22 -18.33 -16.84
CA PHE A 212 -5.82 -19.67 -16.41
C PHE A 212 -6.99 -20.47 -15.80
N VAL A 213 -7.81 -19.88 -14.93
CA VAL A 213 -9.00 -20.54 -14.36
C VAL A 213 -10.02 -20.91 -15.44
N VAL A 214 -10.26 -20.00 -16.37
CA VAL A 214 -11.20 -20.20 -17.47
C VAL A 214 -10.70 -21.29 -18.41
N GLU A 215 -9.41 -21.33 -18.73
CA GLU A 215 -8.78 -22.40 -19.50
C GLU A 215 -8.97 -23.77 -18.85
N ASN A 216 -8.74 -23.88 -17.53
CA ASN A 216 -8.98 -25.15 -16.80
C ASN A 216 -10.47 -25.58 -16.85
N ILE A 217 -11.40 -24.62 -16.83
CA ILE A 217 -12.82 -24.94 -17.01
C ILE A 217 -13.13 -25.34 -18.45
N LEU A 218 -12.56 -24.67 -19.43
CA LEU A 218 -12.73 -25.05 -20.84
C LEU A 218 -12.21 -26.47 -21.08
N ASP A 219 -11.06 -26.82 -20.53
CA ASP A 219 -10.50 -28.18 -20.60
C ASP A 219 -11.46 -29.20 -19.95
N SER A 220 -12.08 -28.87 -18.81
CA SER A 220 -13.09 -29.74 -18.18
C SER A 220 -14.36 -29.90 -19.01
N VAL A 221 -14.76 -28.87 -19.76
CA VAL A 221 -16.00 -28.84 -20.56
C VAL A 221 -15.82 -29.52 -21.92
N VAL A 222 -14.63 -29.41 -22.53
CA VAL A 222 -14.31 -30.03 -23.83
C VAL A 222 -14.13 -31.55 -23.71
N VAL A 223 -13.76 -32.05 -22.54
CA VAL A 223 -13.62 -33.50 -22.28
C VAL A 223 -14.98 -34.20 -22.10
N GLU A 224 -16.04 -33.47 -21.73
CA GLU A 224 -17.40 -34.02 -21.54
C GLU A 224 -18.30 -33.97 -22.79
N SER A 225 -17.80 -33.48 -23.94
CA SER A 225 -18.54 -33.38 -25.21
C SER A 225 -18.10 -34.40 -26.26
#